data_AF-A0A9P5L4X4-F1
#
_entry.id   AF-A0A9P5L4X4-F1
#
_cell.length_a   1.000
_cell.length_b   1.000
_cell.length_c   1.000
_cell.angle_alpha   90.00
_cell.angle_beta   90.00
_cell.angle_gamma   90.00
#
_symmetry.space_group_name_H-M   'P 1'
#
loop_
_entity.id
_entity.type
_entity.pdbx_description
1 polymer ?
#
loop_
_entity_poly.entity_id
_entity_poly.type
_entity_poly.pdbx_seq_one_letter_code
_entity_poly.pdbx_strand_id
1 'polypeptide(L)'
;MSVWATGMPWDVINASIDDETLVFYPGSEARINFETKTGHPWENIHESPAKSLLCFGCKQEILAPWTEGSLGCDTDVAYAHCTGYADKSLRISCSVCKFSITHDSLRVHKFRSDIQKLLIDDVPMPGTLLTQNGTPADDENGDNVSFPNRLIKEGIRSEILQLTDLAENDRTTIETIRDHFEGFLKSRSLMRRVNKTVLASGNSNMPERISLRNMLSRYWDNSSPFAIDLIGAVIRQGTFVDKMDNIGWIRSPNVRSTMSHFISKYGVFFQIMAKNKGHAVVPTLDVDLIWHTHQLSPIRYYIFSTAQIEGVFINHDDKIDEIKLNDAFAWTSKQYQKLTGGKLYSECTCWYCEAVRESNNQGLSRLISPSALNAKSNAVLLHNSANNTTDVDKSKGPHISSHNSVRILAQADPKAIQTKTAQLESCWEKAQRRSHNRSGSRGGGNTKEDPSRKTVYSPYARDPEIHREIYPCNPACVNISAGVAGNCISGTQGVDLAQGACVSGTMAPQTRSKGKSFCSGIAGCGMSL
;
A
#
# COMPACT_ATOMS: atom_id res chain seq x y z
N MET A 1 -1.49 12.72 -24.69
CA MET A 1 -2.76 12.89 -23.94
C MET A 1 -2.46 12.70 -22.47
N SER A 2 -3.02 13.56 -21.60
CA SER A 2 -2.85 13.41 -20.16
C SER A 2 -3.85 12.37 -19.63
N VAL A 3 -3.35 11.24 -19.12
CA VAL A 3 -4.19 10.17 -18.51
C VAL A 3 -5.06 10.74 -17.39
N TRP A 4 -4.57 11.75 -16.68
CA TRP A 4 -5.35 12.46 -15.67
C TRP A 4 -6.68 13.01 -16.21
N ALA A 5 -6.62 13.67 -17.37
CA ALA A 5 -7.76 14.36 -17.97
C ALA A 5 -8.69 13.40 -18.72
N THR A 6 -8.13 12.40 -19.42
CA THR A 6 -8.92 11.52 -20.31
C THR A 6 -9.31 10.20 -19.67
N GLY A 7 -8.60 9.74 -18.64
CA GLY A 7 -8.70 8.38 -18.12
C GLY A 7 -8.12 7.33 -19.06
N MET A 8 -8.27 6.06 -18.68
CA MET A 8 -7.91 4.91 -19.51
C MET A 8 -8.81 4.81 -20.75
N PRO A 9 -8.24 4.52 -21.94
CA PRO A 9 -9.01 4.37 -23.18
C PRO A 9 -9.67 2.99 -23.26
N TRP A 10 -10.71 2.77 -22.44
CA TRP A 10 -11.34 1.46 -22.25
C TRP A 10 -11.83 0.80 -23.54
N ASP A 11 -12.42 1.56 -24.47
CA ASP A 11 -12.90 1.02 -25.75
C ASP A 11 -11.76 0.44 -26.59
N VAL A 12 -10.60 1.11 -26.59
CA VAL A 12 -9.40 0.66 -27.32
C VAL A 12 -8.80 -0.57 -26.65
N ILE A 13 -8.72 -0.56 -25.32
CA ILE A 13 -8.22 -1.71 -24.54
C ILE A 13 -9.12 -2.93 -24.77
N ASN A 14 -10.44 -2.75 -24.68
CA ASN A 14 -11.40 -3.83 -24.89
C ASN A 14 -11.31 -4.41 -26.29
N ALA A 15 -11.19 -3.56 -27.33
CA ALA A 15 -11.01 -4.02 -28.71
C ALA A 15 -9.68 -4.77 -28.95
N SER A 16 -8.74 -4.68 -28.00
CA SER A 16 -7.43 -5.34 -28.04
C SER A 16 -7.39 -6.63 -27.21
N ILE A 17 -8.50 -7.06 -26.62
CA ILE A 17 -8.60 -8.30 -25.85
C ILE A 17 -9.48 -9.28 -26.62
N ASP A 18 -8.98 -10.49 -26.85
CA ASP A 18 -9.76 -11.55 -27.46
C ASP A 18 -10.82 -12.06 -26.47
N ASP A 19 -12.09 -12.03 -26.86
CA ASP A 19 -13.23 -12.33 -25.96
C ASP A 19 -13.29 -13.81 -25.51
N GLU A 20 -12.62 -14.72 -26.22
CA GLU A 20 -12.61 -16.16 -25.90
C GLU A 20 -11.39 -16.55 -25.06
N THR A 21 -10.20 -16.15 -25.51
CA THR A 21 -8.91 -16.50 -24.92
C THR A 21 -8.46 -15.52 -23.84
N LEU A 22 -9.04 -14.31 -23.80
CA LEU A 22 -8.66 -13.19 -22.94
C LEU A 22 -7.21 -12.72 -23.14
N VAL A 23 -6.59 -13.09 -24.26
CA VAL A 23 -5.23 -12.66 -24.61
C VAL A 23 -5.28 -11.20 -25.06
N PHE A 24 -4.43 -10.37 -24.45
CA PHE A 24 -4.26 -8.98 -24.84
C PHE A 24 -3.27 -8.86 -26.01
N TYR A 25 -3.71 -8.23 -27.09
CA TYR A 25 -2.90 -7.90 -28.25
C TYR A 25 -3.26 -6.50 -28.78
N PRO A 26 -2.42 -5.48 -28.56
CA PRO A 26 -2.73 -4.10 -28.93
C PRO A 26 -2.55 -3.77 -30.42
N GLY A 27 -2.24 -4.75 -31.26
CA GLY A 27 -1.88 -4.53 -32.67
C GLY A 27 -0.40 -4.23 -32.89
N SER A 28 0.08 -4.48 -34.12
CA SER A 28 1.48 -4.26 -34.50
C SER A 28 1.90 -2.80 -34.42
N GLU A 29 1.03 -1.87 -34.81
CA GLU A 29 1.32 -0.43 -34.79
C GLU A 29 1.59 0.08 -33.36
N ALA A 30 0.77 -0.33 -32.39
CA ALA A 30 0.96 0.05 -30.99
C ALA A 30 2.29 -0.50 -30.44
N ARG A 31 2.64 -1.75 -30.80
CA ARG A 31 3.92 -2.37 -30.42
C ARG A 31 5.11 -1.62 -31.01
N ILE A 32 5.10 -1.34 -32.32
CA ILE A 32 6.16 -0.58 -33.00
C ILE A 32 6.30 0.81 -32.39
N ASN A 33 5.18 1.49 -32.10
CA ASN A 33 5.17 2.81 -31.49
C ASN A 33 5.75 2.79 -30.07
N PHE A 34 5.45 1.75 -29.27
CA PHE A 34 6.07 1.55 -27.97
C PHE A 34 7.58 1.38 -28.12
N GLU A 35 8.03 0.41 -28.90
CA GLU A 35 9.45 0.07 -29.06
C GLU A 35 10.27 1.26 -29.61
N THR A 36 9.70 2.01 -30.57
CA THR A 36 10.35 3.20 -31.13
C THR A 36 10.46 4.34 -30.12
N LYS A 37 9.43 4.55 -29.28
CA LYS A 37 9.40 5.67 -28.33
C LYS A 37 10.21 5.39 -27.07
N THR A 38 10.21 4.15 -26.60
CA THR A 38 10.83 3.77 -25.34
C THR A 38 12.24 3.23 -25.54
N GLY A 39 12.55 2.71 -26.73
CA GLY A 39 13.79 1.95 -26.98
C GLY A 39 13.78 0.57 -26.31
N HIS A 40 12.65 0.14 -25.75
CA HIS A 40 12.49 -1.14 -25.05
C HIS A 40 11.63 -2.09 -25.89
N PRO A 41 11.97 -3.40 -25.95
CA PRO A 41 11.15 -4.38 -26.64
C PRO A 41 9.76 -4.47 -26.01
N TRP A 42 8.75 -4.79 -26.82
CA TRP A 42 7.38 -4.98 -26.33
C TRP A 42 7.29 -6.09 -25.27
N GLU A 43 7.96 -7.22 -25.55
CA GLU A 43 8.10 -8.32 -24.60
C GLU A 43 9.33 -8.09 -23.73
N ASN A 44 9.13 -7.94 -22.42
CA ASN A 44 10.20 -7.68 -21.46
C ASN A 44 11.25 -8.79 -21.40
N ILE A 45 10.91 -10.03 -21.78
CA ILE A 45 11.84 -11.16 -21.87
C ILE A 45 12.91 -10.99 -22.96
N HIS A 46 12.70 -10.07 -23.91
CA HIS A 46 13.66 -9.75 -24.96
C HIS A 46 14.59 -8.58 -24.57
N GLU A 47 14.43 -8.03 -23.36
CA GLU A 47 15.26 -6.93 -22.86
C GLU A 47 16.73 -7.37 -22.70
N SER A 48 17.64 -6.39 -22.77
CA SER A 48 19.05 -6.64 -22.48
C SER A 48 19.23 -7.27 -21.08
N PRO A 49 20.11 -8.28 -20.91
CA PRO A 49 20.39 -8.88 -19.61
C PRO A 49 21.15 -7.93 -18.66
N ALA A 50 21.58 -6.78 -19.16
CA ALA A 50 22.22 -5.72 -18.39
C ALA A 50 21.57 -4.36 -18.63
N LYS A 51 21.54 -3.54 -17.59
CA LYS A 51 21.14 -2.14 -17.59
C LYS A 51 22.35 -1.24 -17.74
N SER A 52 22.28 -0.27 -18.66
CA SER A 52 23.29 0.80 -18.73
C SER A 52 23.08 1.83 -17.61
N LEU A 53 24.17 2.19 -16.92
CA LEU A 53 24.22 3.19 -15.86
C LEU A 53 25.40 4.13 -16.09
N LEU A 54 25.31 5.36 -15.59
CA LEU A 54 26.45 6.27 -15.55
C LEU A 54 27.10 6.25 -14.16
N CYS A 55 28.42 6.12 -14.11
CA CYS A 55 29.16 6.23 -12.86
C CYS A 55 28.94 7.60 -12.21
N PHE A 56 28.59 7.63 -10.93
CA PHE A 56 28.35 8.90 -10.24
C PHE A 56 29.60 9.75 -10.06
N GLY A 57 30.78 9.12 -9.94
CA GLY A 57 32.08 9.79 -9.85
C GLY A 57 32.58 10.33 -11.20
N CYS A 58 32.87 9.45 -12.16
CA CYS A 58 33.51 9.86 -13.43
C CYS A 58 32.59 9.93 -14.65
N LYS A 59 31.28 9.65 -14.51
CA LYS A 59 30.28 9.60 -15.59
C LYS A 59 30.53 8.54 -16.67
N GLN A 60 31.54 7.67 -16.51
CA GLN A 60 31.75 6.52 -17.39
C GLN A 60 30.51 5.62 -17.40
N GLU A 61 30.12 5.17 -18.58
CA GLU A 61 29.06 4.18 -18.75
C GLU A 61 29.48 2.81 -18.16
N ILE A 62 28.57 2.19 -17.43
CA ILE A 62 28.71 0.89 -16.77
C ILE A 62 27.53 0.02 -17.22
N LEU A 63 27.85 -1.17 -17.73
CA LEU A 63 26.85 -2.20 -18.00
C LEU A 63 26.68 -3.05 -16.73
N ALA A 64 25.52 -2.90 -16.09
CA ALA A 64 25.15 -3.56 -14.86
C ALA A 64 24.22 -4.75 -15.16
N PRO A 65 24.62 -6.02 -14.93
CA PRO A 65 23.70 -7.15 -15.03
C PRO A 65 22.46 -6.90 -14.16
N TRP A 66 21.28 -7.34 -14.61
CA TRP A 66 20.07 -7.25 -13.78
C TRP A 66 20.22 -8.04 -12.48
N THR A 67 20.78 -9.24 -12.57
CA THR A 67 21.16 -10.08 -11.42
C THR A 67 22.55 -10.66 -11.67
N GLU A 68 23.37 -10.81 -10.63
CA GLU A 68 24.73 -11.34 -10.72
C GLU A 68 25.15 -11.98 -9.40
N GLY A 69 25.50 -13.26 -9.40
CA GLY A 69 25.99 -13.97 -8.21
C GLY A 69 25.56 -15.43 -8.18
N SER A 70 25.74 -16.07 -7.02
CA SER A 70 25.38 -17.46 -6.79
C SER A 70 24.48 -17.62 -5.57
N LEU A 71 23.65 -18.66 -5.59
CA LEU A 71 22.81 -19.03 -4.46
C LEU A 71 23.66 -19.62 -3.33
N GLY A 72 23.48 -19.09 -2.12
CA GLY A 72 24.01 -19.66 -0.90
C GLY A 72 23.30 -20.96 -0.51
N CYS A 73 23.96 -21.77 0.32
CA CYS A 73 23.39 -23.03 0.83
C CYS A 73 22.38 -22.83 1.97
N ASP A 74 22.45 -21.69 2.67
CA ASP A 74 21.47 -21.31 3.68
C ASP A 74 20.27 -20.63 3.01
N THR A 75 19.11 -21.25 3.12
CA THR A 75 17.85 -20.76 2.53
C THR A 75 17.44 -19.39 3.08
N ASP A 76 17.84 -19.04 4.32
CA ASP A 76 17.47 -17.75 4.92
C ASP A 76 18.25 -16.56 4.34
N VAL A 77 19.40 -16.81 3.71
CA VAL A 77 20.30 -15.81 3.11
C VAL A 77 20.79 -16.20 1.71
N ALA A 78 20.01 -17.04 1.01
CA ALA A 78 20.44 -17.64 -0.26
C ALA A 78 20.86 -16.61 -1.33
N TYR A 79 20.32 -15.39 -1.29
CA TYR A 79 20.59 -14.33 -2.27
C TYR A 79 21.57 -13.26 -1.75
N ALA A 80 22.17 -13.43 -0.57
CA ALA A 80 23.01 -12.40 0.04
C ALA A 80 24.25 -12.03 -0.79
N HIS A 81 24.72 -12.96 -1.63
CA HIS A 81 25.87 -12.79 -2.51
C HIS A 81 25.52 -12.30 -3.93
N CYS A 82 24.23 -12.06 -4.21
CA CYS A 82 23.78 -11.49 -5.47
C CYS A 82 23.97 -9.97 -5.46
N THR A 83 24.60 -9.40 -6.49
CA THR A 83 25.12 -8.01 -6.52
C THR A 83 24.75 -7.21 -7.78
N GLY A 84 23.96 -7.80 -8.67
CA GLY A 84 23.40 -7.14 -9.84
C GLY A 84 22.43 -6.00 -9.49
N TYR A 85 22.01 -5.26 -10.51
CA TYR A 85 21.21 -4.04 -10.36
C TYR A 85 19.91 -4.22 -9.56
N ALA A 86 19.23 -5.34 -9.76
CA ALA A 86 17.98 -5.68 -9.09
C ALA A 86 18.18 -6.51 -7.82
N ASP A 87 19.41 -6.93 -7.50
CA ASP A 87 19.69 -7.75 -6.33
C ASP A 87 19.75 -6.91 -5.06
N LYS A 88 19.28 -7.47 -3.94
CA LYS A 88 19.27 -6.80 -2.63
C LYS A 88 20.62 -6.22 -2.21
N SER A 89 21.72 -6.90 -2.54
CA SER A 89 23.08 -6.48 -2.17
C SER A 89 23.80 -5.76 -3.32
N LEU A 90 23.08 -5.07 -4.22
CA LEU A 90 23.61 -4.28 -5.35
C LEU A 90 24.99 -3.67 -5.04
N ARG A 91 25.98 -4.11 -5.81
CA ARG A 91 27.36 -3.62 -5.71
C ARG A 91 28.07 -3.72 -7.05
N ILE A 92 28.17 -2.61 -7.75
CA ILE A 92 28.81 -2.56 -9.07
C ILE A 92 29.92 -1.52 -9.04
N SER A 93 31.15 -1.95 -9.32
CA SER A 93 32.32 -1.07 -9.30
C SER A 93 32.61 -0.49 -10.69
N CYS A 94 32.83 0.82 -10.75
CA CYS A 94 33.31 1.49 -11.96
C CYS A 94 34.72 1.02 -12.32
N SER A 95 34.93 0.57 -13.55
CA SER A 95 36.25 0.13 -14.03
C SER A 95 37.31 1.24 -13.98
N VAL A 96 36.90 2.50 -14.18
CA VAL A 96 37.77 3.68 -14.28
C VAL A 96 38.11 4.28 -12.91
N CYS A 97 37.11 4.78 -12.16
CA CYS A 97 37.35 5.49 -10.90
C CYS A 97 37.14 4.64 -9.64
N LYS A 98 36.78 3.35 -9.80
CA LYS A 98 36.50 2.40 -8.70
C LYS A 98 35.33 2.73 -7.79
N PHE A 99 34.61 3.83 -8.04
CA PHE A 99 33.36 4.16 -7.36
C PHE A 99 32.40 2.96 -7.38
N SER A 100 31.82 2.61 -6.23
CA SER A 100 30.88 1.49 -6.10
C SER A 100 29.44 2.02 -6.11
N ILE A 101 28.67 1.66 -7.13
CA ILE A 101 27.23 1.87 -7.17
C ILE A 101 26.55 0.85 -6.25
N THR A 102 25.77 1.36 -5.32
CA THR A 102 24.92 0.64 -4.36
C THR A 102 23.51 1.19 -4.35
N HIS A 103 22.55 0.51 -3.72
CA HIS A 103 21.19 1.04 -3.55
C HIS A 103 21.16 2.41 -2.86
N ASP A 104 22.02 2.66 -1.88
CA ASP A 104 22.10 3.95 -1.19
C ASP A 104 22.60 5.06 -2.13
N SER A 105 23.63 4.77 -2.92
CA SER A 105 24.12 5.72 -3.92
C SER A 105 23.04 6.06 -4.96
N LEU A 106 22.22 5.09 -5.39
CA LEU A 106 21.10 5.33 -6.30
C LEU A 106 20.06 6.27 -5.68
N ARG A 107 19.72 6.07 -4.40
CA ARG A 107 18.72 6.88 -3.66
C ARG A 107 19.21 8.32 -3.47
N VAL A 108 20.48 8.50 -3.11
CA VAL A 108 21.09 9.84 -2.97
C VAL A 108 21.20 10.53 -4.33
N HIS A 109 21.58 9.80 -5.38
CA HIS A 109 21.62 10.36 -6.72
C HIS A 109 20.24 10.82 -7.20
N LYS A 110 19.20 10.02 -6.96
CA LYS A 110 17.81 10.41 -7.22
C LYS A 110 17.42 11.68 -6.46
N PHE A 111 17.70 11.74 -5.16
CA PHE A 111 17.43 12.92 -4.33
C PHE A 111 18.13 14.18 -4.86
N ARG A 112 19.41 14.05 -5.26
CA ARG A 112 20.16 15.14 -5.91
C ARG A 112 19.52 15.58 -7.22
N SER A 113 19.10 14.64 -8.07
CA SER A 113 18.45 14.94 -9.34
C SER A 113 17.17 15.76 -9.13
N ASP A 114 16.37 15.40 -8.14
CA ASP A 114 15.14 16.13 -7.81
C ASP A 114 15.44 17.52 -7.22
N ILE A 115 16.49 17.67 -6.40
CA ILE A 115 16.97 19.00 -5.97
C ILE A 115 17.35 19.85 -7.18
N GLN A 116 18.08 19.29 -8.15
CA GLN A 116 18.51 20.03 -9.33
C GLN A 116 17.30 20.49 -10.15
N LYS A 117 16.30 19.63 -10.36
CA LYS A 117 15.03 20.01 -11.01
C LYS A 117 14.29 21.09 -10.23
N LEU A 118 14.25 21.02 -8.90
CA LEU A 118 13.66 22.08 -8.07
C LEU A 118 14.39 23.42 -8.26
N LEU A 119 15.72 23.41 -8.31
CA LEU A 119 16.52 24.62 -8.37
C LEU A 119 16.59 25.25 -9.77
N ILE A 120 16.43 24.44 -10.82
CA ILE A 120 16.58 24.86 -12.23
C ILE A 120 15.22 25.04 -12.90
N ASP A 121 14.34 24.04 -12.77
CA ASP A 121 13.07 23.95 -13.49
C ASP A 121 11.86 24.28 -12.59
N ASP A 122 12.10 24.61 -11.31
CA ASP A 122 11.10 24.83 -10.26
C ASP A 122 10.11 23.67 -10.06
N VAL A 123 10.54 22.45 -10.40
CA VAL A 123 9.75 21.23 -10.16
C VAL A 123 9.77 20.89 -8.67
N PRO A 124 8.62 20.87 -7.96
CA PRO A 124 8.58 20.60 -6.53
C PRO A 124 9.17 19.23 -6.18
N MET A 125 9.81 19.14 -5.01
CA MET A 125 10.30 17.86 -4.50
C MET A 125 9.13 16.87 -4.37
N PRO A 126 9.31 15.59 -4.73
CA PRO A 126 8.33 14.53 -4.48
C PRO A 126 7.79 14.57 -3.04
N GLY A 127 6.47 14.41 -2.89
CA GLY A 127 5.80 14.42 -1.58
C GLY A 127 5.49 15.82 -1.02
N THR A 128 5.66 16.89 -1.80
CA THR A 128 5.44 18.29 -1.37
C THR A 128 4.36 19.03 -2.16
N LEU A 129 3.45 18.29 -2.81
CA LEU A 129 2.35 18.84 -3.61
C LEU A 129 0.98 18.74 -2.93
N LEU A 130 0.82 17.78 -2.03
CA LEU A 130 -0.48 17.36 -1.54
C LEU A 130 -0.64 17.67 -0.06
N THR A 131 -1.79 18.23 0.29
CA THR A 131 -2.21 18.46 1.66
C THR A 131 -2.50 17.14 2.38
N GLN A 132 -2.74 17.21 3.69
CA GLN A 132 -3.22 16.05 4.45
C GLN A 132 -4.55 15.49 3.93
N ASN A 133 -5.32 16.27 3.18
CA ASN A 133 -6.57 15.83 2.57
C ASN A 133 -6.35 15.12 1.23
N GLY A 134 -5.10 14.99 0.77
CA GLY A 134 -4.78 14.39 -0.54
C GLY A 134 -5.12 15.28 -1.72
N THR A 135 -5.47 16.55 -1.48
CA THR A 135 -5.73 17.56 -2.51
C THR A 135 -4.49 18.43 -2.75
N PRO A 136 -4.32 19.01 -3.95
CA PRO A 136 -3.23 19.96 -4.21
C PRO A 136 -3.23 21.09 -3.18
N ALA A 137 -2.04 21.46 -2.70
CA ALA A 137 -1.87 22.62 -1.82
C ALA A 137 -2.00 23.92 -2.61
N ASP A 138 -2.67 24.92 -2.04
CA ASP A 138 -2.71 26.28 -2.59
C ASP A 138 -1.44 27.03 -2.17
N ASP A 139 -0.62 27.43 -3.15
CA ASP A 139 0.66 28.13 -2.90
C ASP A 139 0.48 29.51 -2.24
N GLU A 140 -0.69 30.12 -2.34
CA GLU A 140 -0.95 31.50 -1.89
C GLU A 140 -1.00 31.65 -0.36
N ASN A 141 -1.26 30.57 0.39
CA ASN A 141 -1.53 30.65 1.84
C ASN A 141 -0.38 30.20 2.75
N GLY A 142 0.83 30.01 2.21
CA GLY A 142 1.99 29.63 3.02
C GLY A 142 1.86 28.24 3.62
N ASP A 143 1.32 27.28 2.87
CA ASP A 143 1.17 25.91 3.32
C ASP A 143 2.53 25.29 3.75
N ASN A 144 2.49 24.50 4.81
CA ASN A 144 3.63 23.76 5.32
C ASN A 144 4.05 22.66 4.34
N VAL A 145 3.15 22.20 3.47
CA VAL A 145 3.44 21.16 2.47
C VAL A 145 4.64 21.51 1.58
N SER A 146 4.76 22.78 1.16
CA SER A 146 5.88 23.25 0.33
C SER A 146 7.11 23.71 1.15
N PHE A 147 7.10 23.54 2.48
CA PHE A 147 8.22 23.87 3.36
C PHE A 147 9.56 23.25 2.91
N PRO A 148 9.64 21.96 2.53
CA PRO A 148 10.92 21.38 2.09
C PRO A 148 11.50 22.10 0.87
N ASN A 149 10.64 22.52 -0.07
CA ASN A 149 11.06 23.27 -1.26
C ASN A 149 11.66 24.63 -0.86
N ARG A 150 11.00 25.36 0.05
CA ARG A 150 11.49 26.66 0.54
C ARG A 150 12.80 26.51 1.32
N LEU A 151 12.89 25.49 2.18
CA LEU A 151 14.10 25.20 2.94
C LEU A 151 15.29 24.93 2.02
N ILE A 152 15.11 24.12 0.96
CA ILE A 152 16.17 23.84 -0.02
C ILE A 152 16.53 25.09 -0.82
N LYS A 153 15.53 25.84 -1.34
CA LYS A 153 15.76 27.01 -2.20
C LYS A 153 16.41 28.19 -1.46
N GLU A 154 15.92 28.52 -0.27
CA GLU A 154 16.24 29.77 0.44
C GLU A 154 17.10 29.55 1.71
N GLY A 155 17.18 28.30 2.16
CA GLY A 155 17.78 27.94 3.43
C GLY A 155 19.15 27.30 3.31
N ILE A 156 19.22 26.18 2.57
CA ILE A 156 20.33 25.20 2.65
C ILE A 156 20.88 24.77 1.28
N ARG A 157 20.69 25.59 0.24
CA ARG A 157 20.98 25.25 -1.16
C ARG A 157 22.40 24.72 -1.37
N SER A 158 23.40 25.44 -0.88
CA SER A 158 24.82 25.08 -1.11
C SER A 158 25.20 23.85 -0.28
N GLU A 159 24.76 23.80 0.97
CA GLU A 159 25.03 22.72 1.90
C GLU A 159 24.46 21.38 1.40
N ILE A 160 23.23 21.38 0.89
CA ILE A 160 22.59 20.15 0.40
C ILE A 160 23.16 19.68 -0.94
N LEU A 161 23.57 20.61 -1.81
CA LEU A 161 24.27 20.27 -3.06
C LEU A 161 25.69 19.76 -2.78
N GLN A 162 26.38 20.23 -1.76
CA GLN A 162 27.67 19.64 -1.39
C GLN A 162 27.48 18.24 -0.81
N LEU A 163 26.58 18.09 0.16
CA LEU A 163 26.33 16.80 0.85
C LEU A 163 25.96 15.67 -0.11
N THR A 164 25.17 15.98 -1.13
CA THR A 164 24.64 14.99 -2.09
C THR A 164 25.57 14.76 -3.28
N ASP A 165 26.72 15.43 -3.37
CA ASP A 165 27.69 15.17 -4.41
C ASP A 165 28.45 13.87 -4.11
N LEU A 166 28.07 12.79 -4.79
CA LEU A 166 28.67 11.46 -4.60
C LEU A 166 30.11 11.35 -5.13
N ALA A 167 30.59 12.32 -5.92
CA ALA A 167 32.00 12.36 -6.29
C ALA A 167 32.89 12.82 -5.12
N GLU A 168 32.36 13.67 -4.24
CA GLU A 168 33.05 14.16 -3.03
C GLU A 168 32.67 13.38 -1.77
N ASN A 169 31.43 12.90 -1.69
CA ASN A 169 30.82 12.28 -0.51
C ASN A 169 30.19 10.93 -0.87
N ASP A 170 31.01 9.96 -1.23
CA ASP A 170 30.60 8.62 -1.70
C ASP A 170 29.85 7.77 -0.66
N ARG A 171 29.96 8.12 0.63
CA ARG A 171 29.29 7.44 1.75
C ARG A 171 27.97 8.06 2.17
N THR A 172 27.53 9.15 1.54
CA THR A 172 26.25 9.78 1.88
C THR A 172 25.10 8.79 1.69
N THR A 173 24.18 8.78 2.66
CA THR A 173 22.93 8.00 2.62
C THR A 173 21.72 8.90 2.87
N ILE A 174 20.51 8.36 2.72
CA ILE A 174 19.28 9.08 3.05
C ILE A 174 19.19 9.37 4.56
N GLU A 175 19.73 8.50 5.43
CA GLU A 175 19.87 8.75 6.86
C GLU A 175 20.76 9.96 7.14
N THR A 176 21.89 10.07 6.42
CA THR A 176 22.80 11.21 6.54
C THR A 176 22.08 12.51 6.16
N ILE A 177 21.34 12.49 5.04
CA ILE A 177 20.54 13.63 4.58
C ILE A 177 19.47 14.02 5.62
N ARG A 178 18.74 13.04 6.16
CA ARG A 178 17.77 13.24 7.24
C ARG A 178 18.41 13.96 8.45
N ASP A 179 19.56 13.49 8.91
CA ASP A 179 20.23 14.06 10.09
C ASP A 179 20.60 15.53 9.88
N HIS A 180 21.04 15.89 8.66
CA HIS A 180 21.26 17.28 8.28
C HIS A 180 19.97 18.10 8.34
N PHE A 181 18.85 17.61 7.78
CA PHE A 181 17.55 18.27 7.88
C PHE A 181 17.11 18.48 9.34
N GLU A 182 17.27 17.47 10.20
CA GLU A 182 16.96 17.61 11.63
C GLU A 182 17.84 18.64 12.33
N GLY A 183 19.11 18.75 11.93
CA GLY A 183 20.04 19.79 12.38
C GLY A 183 19.54 21.19 12.00
N PHE A 184 19.13 21.37 10.74
CA PHE A 184 18.63 22.65 10.23
C PHE A 184 17.34 23.09 10.93
N LEU A 185 16.44 22.16 11.25
CA LEU A 185 15.21 22.46 12.01
C LEU A 185 15.47 23.02 13.42
N LYS A 186 16.66 22.80 14.00
CA LYS A 186 17.03 23.35 15.31
C LYS A 186 17.49 24.82 15.23
N SER A 187 17.82 25.31 14.04
CA SER A 187 18.32 26.67 13.83
C SER A 187 17.18 27.69 13.78
N ARG A 188 16.99 28.46 14.87
CA ARG A 188 15.95 29.49 14.95
C ARG A 188 16.10 30.60 13.91
N SER A 189 17.33 30.99 13.58
CA SER A 189 17.59 32.04 12.58
C SER A 189 17.21 31.57 11.18
N LEU A 190 17.56 30.33 10.82
CA LEU A 190 17.18 29.71 9.57
C LEU A 190 15.66 29.57 9.45
N MET A 191 15.01 29.05 10.48
CA MET A 191 13.55 28.85 10.48
C MET A 191 12.79 30.18 10.33
N ARG A 192 13.24 31.25 10.99
CA ARG A 192 12.65 32.60 10.80
C ARG A 192 12.80 33.10 9.36
N ARG A 193 13.94 32.84 8.72
CA ARG A 193 14.20 33.24 7.33
C ARG A 193 13.30 32.48 6.35
N VAL A 194 13.17 31.17 6.52
CA VAL A 194 12.45 30.27 5.59
C VAL A 194 10.92 30.37 5.74
N ASN A 195 10.39 30.54 6.96
CA ASN A 195 8.93 30.53 7.17
C ASN A 195 8.22 31.85 6.83
N LYS A 196 8.96 32.93 6.55
CA LYS A 196 8.45 34.27 6.15
C LYS A 196 7.30 34.86 7.01
N THR A 197 7.00 34.25 8.16
CA THR A 197 5.95 34.62 9.11
C THR A 197 6.54 34.74 10.51
N VAL A 198 5.96 35.60 11.34
CA VAL A 198 6.33 35.72 12.76
C VAL A 198 5.99 34.38 13.42
N LEU A 199 7.01 33.57 13.76
CA LEU A 199 6.84 32.33 14.50
C LEU A 199 5.97 32.61 15.72
N ALA A 200 4.73 32.09 15.73
CA ALA A 200 3.89 32.12 16.90
C ALA A 200 4.69 31.49 18.05
N SER A 201 4.63 32.11 19.24
CA SER A 201 5.40 31.68 20.41
C SER A 201 4.94 30.27 20.83
N GLY A 202 5.55 29.25 20.25
CA GLY A 202 5.11 27.87 20.34
C GLY A 202 6.11 26.94 19.63
N ASN A 203 6.68 26.01 20.39
CA ASN A 203 7.86 25.24 20.03
C ASN A 203 7.57 24.02 19.12
N SER A 204 6.53 24.05 18.28
CA SER A 204 6.13 22.87 17.50
C SER A 204 6.34 23.05 16.01
N ASN A 205 7.56 22.78 15.52
CA ASN A 205 7.87 22.58 14.09
C ASN A 205 7.21 21.30 13.52
N MET A 206 6.05 20.90 14.04
CA MET A 206 5.39 19.64 13.72
C MET A 206 4.93 19.60 12.26
N PRO A 207 4.29 20.65 11.71
CA PRO A 207 3.92 20.68 10.29
C PRO A 207 5.14 20.59 9.34
N GLU A 208 6.22 21.29 9.65
CA GLU A 208 7.46 21.24 8.86
C GLU A 208 8.11 19.86 8.93
N ARG A 209 8.15 19.25 10.12
CA ARG A 209 8.67 17.89 10.32
C ARG A 209 7.84 16.85 9.55
N ILE A 210 6.52 16.99 9.53
CA ILE A 210 5.62 16.12 8.76
C ILE A 210 5.90 16.27 7.27
N SER A 211 6.08 17.50 6.78
CA SER A 211 6.32 17.77 5.36
C SER A 211 7.69 17.25 4.90
N LEU A 212 8.73 17.38 5.74
CA LEU A 212 10.03 16.75 5.50
C LEU A 212 9.94 15.22 5.50
N ARG A 213 9.17 14.64 6.43
CA ARG A 213 8.94 13.18 6.43
C ARG A 213 8.28 12.72 5.14
N ASN A 214 7.26 13.44 4.66
CA ASN A 214 6.56 13.11 3.40
C ASN A 214 7.48 13.11 2.19
N MET A 215 8.38 14.09 2.11
CA MET A 215 9.38 14.17 1.06
C MET A 215 10.41 13.04 1.17
N LEU A 216 11.02 12.86 2.35
CA LEU A 216 12.06 11.86 2.55
C LEU A 216 11.58 10.42 2.37
N SER A 217 10.30 10.14 2.65
CA SER A 217 9.72 8.81 2.44
C SER A 217 9.75 8.37 0.96
N ARG A 218 9.92 9.29 0.00
CA ARG A 218 10.02 8.99 -1.44
C ARG A 218 11.37 8.42 -1.86
N TYR A 219 12.35 8.50 -0.98
CA TYR A 219 13.74 8.06 -1.22
C TYR A 219 14.15 6.90 -0.32
N TRP A 220 13.40 6.67 0.76
CA TRP A 220 13.69 5.61 1.71
C TRP A 220 13.35 4.24 1.11
N ASP A 221 14.32 3.33 1.14
CA ASP A 221 14.19 1.99 0.56
C ASP A 221 13.68 1.95 -0.90
N ASN A 222 13.81 3.06 -1.63
CA ASN A 222 13.31 3.21 -2.99
C ASN A 222 14.41 3.70 -3.93
N SER A 223 15.13 2.75 -4.53
CA SER A 223 16.17 3.02 -5.52
C SER A 223 15.62 3.21 -6.94
N SER A 224 14.30 3.10 -7.13
CA SER A 224 13.67 3.33 -8.44
C SER A 224 13.57 4.83 -8.74
N PRO A 225 13.45 5.22 -10.03
CA PRO A 225 13.27 6.63 -10.39
C PRO A 225 11.91 7.20 -9.97
N PHE A 226 10.95 6.35 -9.57
CA PHE A 226 9.60 6.76 -9.21
C PHE A 226 9.49 7.14 -7.74
N ALA A 227 8.55 8.01 -7.36
CA ALA A 227 8.30 8.35 -5.95
C ALA A 227 7.63 7.22 -5.15
N ILE A 228 7.13 6.19 -5.85
CA ILE A 228 6.54 4.97 -5.30
C ILE A 228 7.53 3.80 -5.39
N ASP A 229 7.44 2.87 -4.46
CA ASP A 229 8.04 1.54 -4.56
C ASP A 229 7.28 0.71 -5.61
N LEU A 230 7.69 0.88 -6.87
CA LEU A 230 7.01 0.25 -8.00
C LEU A 230 7.12 -1.29 -7.96
N ILE A 231 8.23 -1.83 -7.46
CA ILE A 231 8.44 -3.28 -7.35
C ILE A 231 7.39 -3.89 -6.42
N GLY A 232 7.29 -3.34 -5.20
CA GLY A 232 6.27 -3.78 -4.25
C GLY A 232 4.86 -3.58 -4.79
N ALA A 233 4.58 -2.47 -5.49
CA ALA A 233 3.27 -2.22 -6.08
C ALA A 233 2.89 -3.24 -7.16
N VAL A 234 3.81 -3.57 -8.08
CA VAL A 234 3.60 -4.57 -9.14
C VAL A 234 3.34 -5.94 -8.55
N ILE A 235 4.12 -6.35 -7.54
CA ILE A 235 3.95 -7.63 -6.87
C ILE A 235 2.57 -7.75 -6.22
N ARG A 236 2.16 -6.73 -5.46
CA ARG A 236 0.83 -6.72 -4.81
C ARG A 236 -0.31 -6.71 -5.83
N GLN A 237 -0.14 -5.98 -6.93
CA GLN A 237 -1.10 -5.97 -8.04
C GLN A 237 -1.19 -7.34 -8.71
N GLY A 238 -0.07 -8.02 -8.94
CA GLY A 238 -0.03 -9.39 -9.47
C GLY A 238 -0.82 -10.37 -8.60
N THR A 239 -0.55 -10.36 -7.29
CA THR A 239 -1.32 -11.17 -6.32
C THR A 239 -2.82 -10.86 -6.33
N PHE A 240 -3.22 -9.60 -6.55
CA PHE A 240 -4.62 -9.24 -6.70
C PHE A 240 -5.23 -9.83 -7.98
N VAL A 241 -4.52 -9.73 -9.12
CA VAL A 241 -4.94 -10.28 -10.42
C VAL A 241 -5.10 -11.80 -10.34
N ASP A 242 -4.14 -12.51 -9.77
CA ASP A 242 -4.20 -13.97 -9.60
C ASP A 242 -5.42 -14.39 -8.77
N LYS A 243 -5.74 -13.64 -7.71
CA LYS A 243 -6.96 -13.89 -6.91
C LYS A 243 -8.21 -13.66 -7.75
N MET A 244 -8.27 -12.62 -8.58
CA MET A 244 -9.43 -12.32 -9.42
C MET A 244 -9.64 -13.42 -10.48
N ASP A 245 -8.55 -13.86 -11.13
CA ASP A 245 -8.62 -14.92 -12.14
C ASP A 245 -9.06 -16.26 -11.55
N ASN A 246 -8.51 -16.63 -10.40
CA ASN A 246 -8.87 -17.87 -9.68
C ASN A 246 -10.32 -17.90 -9.21
N ILE A 247 -10.89 -16.73 -8.86
CA ILE A 247 -12.31 -16.60 -8.54
C ILE A 247 -13.18 -16.72 -9.81
N GLY A 248 -12.70 -16.19 -10.94
CA GLY A 248 -13.31 -16.40 -12.26
C GLY A 248 -14.58 -15.59 -12.52
N TRP A 249 -14.78 -14.45 -11.84
CA TRP A 249 -15.97 -13.60 -12.05
C TRP A 249 -16.17 -13.17 -13.51
N ILE A 250 -15.08 -12.90 -14.24
CA ILE A 250 -15.13 -12.46 -15.64
C ILE A 250 -15.70 -13.54 -16.57
N ARG A 251 -15.55 -14.83 -16.21
CA ARG A 251 -16.06 -15.99 -16.96
C ARG A 251 -17.51 -16.34 -16.60
N SER A 252 -18.16 -15.55 -15.74
CA SER A 252 -19.54 -15.82 -15.31
C SER A 252 -20.55 -15.48 -16.43
N PRO A 253 -21.52 -16.35 -16.75
CA PRO A 253 -22.59 -16.01 -17.70
C PRO A 253 -23.47 -14.84 -17.21
N ASN A 254 -23.41 -14.52 -15.93
CA ASN A 254 -24.17 -13.42 -15.31
C ASN A 254 -23.28 -12.20 -14.97
N VAL A 255 -22.10 -12.06 -15.61
CA VAL A 255 -21.10 -11.02 -15.29
C VAL A 255 -21.68 -9.61 -15.17
N ARG A 256 -22.62 -9.21 -16.03
CA ARG A 256 -23.25 -7.88 -15.97
C ARG A 256 -24.05 -7.65 -14.68
N SER A 257 -24.81 -8.66 -14.25
CA SER A 257 -25.57 -8.61 -13.00
C SER A 257 -24.62 -8.63 -11.80
N THR A 258 -23.57 -9.45 -11.87
CA THR A 258 -22.52 -9.53 -10.84
C THR A 258 -21.82 -8.19 -10.67
N MET A 259 -21.41 -7.53 -11.75
CA MET A 259 -20.78 -6.21 -11.70
C MET A 259 -21.73 -5.12 -11.18
N SER A 260 -23.00 -5.16 -11.58
CA SER A 260 -24.02 -4.23 -11.06
C SER A 260 -24.20 -4.38 -9.53
N HIS A 261 -24.13 -5.61 -9.02
CA HIS A 261 -24.13 -5.88 -7.59
C HIS A 261 -22.88 -5.31 -6.90
N PHE A 262 -21.69 -5.52 -7.48
CA PHE A 262 -20.43 -5.00 -6.93
C PHE A 262 -20.39 -3.48 -6.90
N ILE A 263 -20.88 -2.80 -7.95
CA ILE A 263 -21.00 -1.34 -7.99
C ILE A 263 -21.93 -0.83 -6.88
N SER A 264 -23.06 -1.51 -6.66
CA SER A 264 -24.00 -1.16 -5.59
C SER A 264 -23.35 -1.29 -4.21
N LYS A 265 -22.56 -2.35 -4.01
CA LYS A 265 -21.80 -2.60 -2.77
C LYS A 265 -20.70 -1.55 -2.56
N TYR A 266 -19.99 -1.15 -3.62
CA TYR A 266 -19.02 -0.06 -3.62
C TYR A 266 -19.65 1.29 -3.21
N GLY A 267 -20.88 1.57 -3.66
CA GLY A 267 -21.63 2.73 -3.20
C GLY A 267 -21.86 2.73 -1.68
N VAL A 268 -22.24 1.58 -1.10
CA VAL A 268 -22.39 1.44 0.36
C VAL A 268 -21.03 1.56 1.07
N PHE A 269 -19.95 1.06 0.48
CA PHE A 269 -18.59 1.22 1.01
C PHE A 269 -18.22 2.71 1.17
N PHE A 270 -18.50 3.55 0.18
CA PHE A 270 -18.32 5.01 0.29
C PHE A 270 -19.22 5.64 1.34
N GLN A 271 -20.46 5.18 1.50
CA GLN A 271 -21.34 5.65 2.57
C GLN A 271 -20.80 5.29 3.96
N ILE A 272 -20.16 4.13 4.13
CA ILE A 272 -19.50 3.77 5.40
C ILE A 272 -18.37 4.76 5.69
N MET A 273 -17.51 5.06 4.72
CA MET A 273 -16.43 6.03 4.86
C MET A 273 -16.96 7.42 5.23
N ALA A 274 -17.94 7.93 4.48
CA ALA A 274 -18.52 9.25 4.69
C ALA A 274 -19.14 9.42 6.10
N LYS A 275 -19.85 8.40 6.59
CA LYS A 275 -20.50 8.42 7.91
C LYS A 275 -19.55 8.19 9.08
N ASN A 276 -18.34 7.69 8.84
CA ASN A 276 -17.41 7.27 9.88
C ASN A 276 -16.00 7.81 9.59
N LYS A 277 -15.90 9.11 9.36
CA LYS A 277 -14.62 9.79 9.12
C LYS A 277 -13.60 9.41 10.20
N GLY A 278 -12.36 9.18 9.77
CA GLY A 278 -11.27 8.76 10.65
C GLY A 278 -11.34 7.30 11.13
N HIS A 279 -12.24 6.47 10.61
CA HIS A 279 -12.19 5.02 10.80
C HIS A 279 -11.60 4.34 9.58
N ALA A 280 -10.76 3.33 9.84
CA ALA A 280 -10.26 2.45 8.80
C ALA A 280 -11.41 1.58 8.21
N VAL A 281 -11.58 1.64 6.90
CA VAL A 281 -12.57 0.89 6.12
C VAL A 281 -11.84 0.01 5.10
N VAL A 282 -12.13 -1.28 5.11
CA VAL A 282 -11.40 -2.29 4.30
C VAL A 282 -12.32 -2.88 3.23
N PRO A 283 -11.94 -2.84 1.93
CA PRO A 283 -12.75 -3.40 0.87
C PRO A 283 -12.72 -4.94 0.89
N THR A 284 -13.82 -5.56 0.47
CA THR A 284 -13.77 -6.93 -0.07
C THR A 284 -13.26 -6.91 -1.51
N LEU A 285 -12.78 -8.05 -2.02
CA LEU A 285 -12.19 -8.17 -3.36
C LEU A 285 -13.08 -7.62 -4.49
N ASP A 286 -14.40 -7.79 -4.38
CA ASP A 286 -15.38 -7.27 -5.33
C ASP A 286 -15.54 -5.74 -5.26
N VAL A 287 -15.55 -5.17 -4.05
CA VAL A 287 -15.55 -3.72 -3.84
C VAL A 287 -14.24 -3.12 -4.36
N ASP A 288 -13.14 -3.79 -4.10
CA ASP A 288 -11.79 -3.36 -4.46
C ASP A 288 -11.58 -3.35 -5.97
N LEU A 289 -12.10 -4.37 -6.68
CA LEU A 289 -12.10 -4.41 -8.14
C LEU A 289 -12.80 -3.19 -8.75
N ILE A 290 -14.00 -2.83 -8.26
CA ILE A 290 -14.72 -1.64 -8.72
C ILE A 290 -13.95 -0.37 -8.36
N TRP A 291 -13.32 -0.33 -7.19
CA TRP A 291 -12.55 0.82 -6.75
C TRP A 291 -11.32 1.07 -7.65
N HIS A 292 -10.49 0.05 -7.89
CA HIS A 292 -9.37 0.10 -8.85
C HIS A 292 -9.85 0.58 -10.22
N THR A 293 -10.97 0.03 -10.71
CA THR A 293 -11.55 0.43 -12.00
C THR A 293 -11.95 1.91 -12.03
N HIS A 294 -12.55 2.42 -10.95
CA HIS A 294 -12.95 3.82 -10.86
C HIS A 294 -11.73 4.76 -10.85
N GLN A 295 -10.63 4.39 -10.18
CA GLN A 295 -9.40 5.18 -10.14
C GLN A 295 -8.72 5.34 -11.51
N LEU A 296 -8.98 4.44 -12.45
CA LEU A 296 -8.53 4.54 -13.85
C LEU A 296 -9.27 5.63 -14.65
N SER A 297 -10.20 6.37 -14.02
CA SER A 297 -10.77 7.63 -14.49
C SER A 297 -10.39 8.77 -13.53
N PRO A 298 -9.13 9.25 -13.53
CA PRO A 298 -8.56 9.98 -12.38
C PRO A 298 -9.33 11.24 -12.00
N ILE A 299 -9.66 12.10 -12.97
CA ILE A 299 -10.43 13.33 -12.69
C ILE A 299 -11.84 13.03 -12.15
N ARG A 300 -12.51 12.00 -12.66
CA ARG A 300 -13.85 11.60 -12.20
C ARG A 300 -13.78 11.04 -10.79
N TYR A 301 -12.79 10.20 -10.52
CA TYR A 301 -12.55 9.64 -9.20
C TYR A 301 -12.20 10.72 -8.17
N TYR A 302 -11.36 11.69 -8.54
CA TYR A 302 -11.00 12.82 -7.71
C TYR A 302 -12.24 13.64 -7.31
N ILE A 303 -13.06 14.04 -8.30
CA ILE A 303 -14.31 14.78 -8.05
C ILE A 303 -15.26 13.96 -7.17
N PHE A 304 -15.45 12.69 -7.50
CA PHE A 304 -16.34 11.82 -6.73
C PHE A 304 -15.88 11.67 -5.28
N SER A 305 -14.62 11.29 -5.05
CA SER A 305 -14.10 11.02 -3.69
C SER A 305 -14.12 12.27 -2.81
N THR A 306 -13.62 13.39 -3.32
CA THR A 306 -13.62 14.67 -2.59
C THR A 306 -15.04 15.18 -2.31
N ALA A 307 -15.98 15.03 -3.24
CA ALA A 307 -17.37 15.41 -3.01
C ALA A 307 -18.05 14.52 -1.96
N GLN A 308 -17.79 13.21 -1.96
CA GLN A 308 -18.39 12.28 -1.00
C GLN A 308 -17.86 12.45 0.43
N ILE A 309 -16.63 12.95 0.60
CA ILE A 309 -15.92 13.01 1.89
C ILE A 309 -15.47 14.45 2.20
N GLU A 310 -16.27 15.45 1.84
CA GLU A 310 -16.09 16.86 2.23
C GLU A 310 -14.67 17.41 1.98
N GLY A 311 -14.19 17.29 0.74
CA GLY A 311 -12.90 17.81 0.30
C GLY A 311 -11.71 16.90 0.58
N VAL A 312 -11.94 15.69 1.11
CA VAL A 312 -10.88 14.68 1.31
C VAL A 312 -10.83 13.74 0.12
N PHE A 313 -9.68 13.70 -0.56
CA PHE A 313 -9.39 12.69 -1.57
C PHE A 313 -9.18 11.35 -0.89
N ILE A 314 -9.91 10.33 -1.33
CA ILE A 314 -9.77 8.98 -0.80
C ILE A 314 -8.66 8.27 -1.56
N ASN A 315 -7.56 7.97 -0.86
CA ASN A 315 -6.43 7.26 -1.44
C ASN A 315 -6.55 5.76 -1.23
N HIS A 316 -6.18 4.99 -2.25
CA HIS A 316 -6.01 3.54 -2.14
C HIS A 316 -4.61 3.29 -1.58
N ASP A 317 -4.55 3.12 -0.25
CA ASP A 317 -3.28 2.91 0.44
C ASP A 317 -2.74 1.52 0.11
N ASP A 318 -1.53 1.49 -0.44
CA ASP A 318 -0.86 0.30 -0.95
C ASP A 318 -0.16 -0.51 0.16
N LYS A 319 -0.09 -0.01 1.41
CA LYS A 319 0.63 -0.67 2.51
C LYS A 319 -0.10 -0.53 3.86
N ILE A 320 -0.73 -1.62 4.31
CA ILE A 320 -1.50 -1.67 5.56
C ILE A 320 -0.99 -2.78 6.48
N ASP A 321 -0.85 -2.48 7.78
CA ASP A 321 -0.53 -3.50 8.80
C ASP A 321 -1.56 -4.64 8.85
N GLU A 322 -1.09 -5.90 8.82
CA GLU A 322 -1.96 -7.09 8.85
C GLU A 322 -2.93 -7.12 10.04
N ILE A 323 -2.50 -6.73 11.25
CA ILE A 323 -3.36 -6.78 12.44
C ILE A 323 -4.46 -5.73 12.34
N LYS A 324 -4.09 -4.50 11.95
CA LYS A 324 -5.06 -3.41 11.76
C LYS A 324 -6.04 -3.71 10.63
N LEU A 325 -5.58 -4.33 9.55
CA LEU A 325 -6.44 -4.74 8.44
C LEU A 325 -7.55 -5.68 8.92
N ASN A 326 -7.20 -6.67 9.76
CA ASN A 326 -8.18 -7.61 10.33
C ASN A 326 -9.24 -6.91 11.19
N ASP A 327 -8.82 -6.04 12.10
CA ASP A 327 -9.74 -5.30 12.97
C ASP A 327 -10.65 -4.36 12.17
N ALA A 328 -10.07 -3.62 11.23
CA ALA A 328 -10.80 -2.72 10.34
C ALA A 328 -11.77 -3.47 9.42
N PHE A 329 -11.40 -4.67 8.95
CA PHE A 329 -12.29 -5.52 8.15
C PHE A 329 -13.48 -6.05 8.95
N ALA A 330 -13.24 -6.52 10.19
CA ALA A 330 -14.33 -6.94 11.07
C ALA A 330 -15.29 -5.78 11.35
N TRP A 331 -14.74 -4.60 11.65
CA TRP A 331 -15.52 -3.38 11.86
C TRP A 331 -16.30 -2.97 10.61
N THR A 332 -15.68 -2.97 9.43
CA THR A 332 -16.31 -2.62 8.14
C THR A 332 -17.48 -3.56 7.85
N SER A 333 -17.26 -4.86 8.03
CA SER A 333 -18.30 -5.89 7.86
C SER A 333 -19.51 -5.61 8.76
N LYS A 334 -19.27 -5.18 9.99
CA LYS A 334 -20.33 -4.83 10.95
C LYS A 334 -21.09 -3.57 10.53
N GLN A 335 -20.41 -2.54 10.02
CA GLN A 335 -21.08 -1.32 9.53
C GLN A 335 -21.92 -1.60 8.28
N TYR A 336 -21.39 -2.39 7.35
CA TYR A 336 -22.13 -2.82 6.16
C TYR A 336 -23.41 -3.56 6.53
N GLN A 337 -23.34 -4.52 7.46
CA GLN A 337 -24.52 -5.24 7.96
C GLN A 337 -25.58 -4.28 8.55
N LYS A 338 -25.15 -3.25 9.30
CA LYS A 338 -26.07 -2.26 9.87
C LYS A 338 -26.75 -1.41 8.78
N LEU A 339 -25.97 -0.88 7.83
CA LEU A 339 -26.50 0.01 6.79
C LEU A 339 -27.41 -0.71 5.79
N THR A 340 -27.19 -2.00 5.58
CA THR A 340 -27.93 -2.80 4.60
C THR A 340 -29.07 -3.63 5.21
N GLY A 341 -29.32 -3.50 6.51
CA GLY A 341 -30.36 -4.28 7.19
C GLY A 341 -30.05 -5.78 7.32
N GLY A 342 -28.77 -6.15 7.30
CA GLY A 342 -28.29 -7.52 7.55
C GLY A 342 -27.71 -8.25 6.34
N LYS A 343 -27.40 -7.56 5.22
CA LYS A 343 -26.64 -8.21 4.14
C LYS A 343 -25.22 -8.52 4.60
N LEU A 344 -24.64 -9.60 4.08
CA LEU A 344 -23.27 -10.01 4.39
C LEU A 344 -22.29 -9.16 3.59
N TYR A 345 -21.22 -8.71 4.25
CA TYR A 345 -20.16 -7.99 3.55
C TYR A 345 -19.20 -8.95 2.84
N SER A 346 -18.77 -10.01 3.51
CA SER A 346 -18.07 -11.13 2.88
C SER A 346 -19.00 -12.32 2.69
N GLU A 347 -19.06 -12.81 1.46
CA GLU A 347 -19.84 -13.97 1.02
C GLU A 347 -18.92 -15.19 0.76
N CYS A 348 -17.80 -15.26 1.49
CA CYS A 348 -16.84 -16.37 1.47
C CYS A 348 -17.02 -17.23 2.72
N THR A 349 -16.95 -18.55 2.61
CA THR A 349 -17.14 -19.51 3.73
C THR A 349 -15.84 -20.11 4.28
N CYS A 350 -14.68 -19.47 4.03
CA CYS A 350 -13.41 -19.91 4.59
C CYS A 350 -13.33 -19.70 6.11
N TRP A 351 -12.42 -20.42 6.77
CA TRP A 351 -12.27 -20.39 8.25
C TRP A 351 -12.15 -18.97 8.82
N TYR A 352 -11.40 -18.08 8.16
CA TYR A 352 -11.20 -16.70 8.60
C TYR A 352 -12.50 -15.88 8.48
N CYS A 353 -13.18 -15.96 7.34
CA CYS A 353 -14.43 -15.23 7.14
C CYS A 353 -15.50 -15.66 8.14
N GLU A 354 -15.55 -16.96 8.44
CA GLU A 354 -16.44 -17.52 9.44
C GLU A 354 -16.10 -17.03 10.85
N ALA A 355 -14.81 -17.01 11.21
CA ALA A 355 -14.36 -16.44 12.47
C ALA A 355 -14.73 -14.95 12.61
N VAL A 356 -14.57 -14.16 11.55
CA VAL A 356 -14.95 -12.73 11.54
C VAL A 356 -16.47 -12.54 11.62
N ARG A 357 -17.26 -13.35 10.90
CA ARG A 357 -18.72 -13.31 11.03
C ARG A 357 -19.17 -13.70 12.43
N GLU A 358 -18.57 -14.73 13.03
CA GLU A 358 -18.89 -15.12 14.40
C GLU A 358 -18.51 -14.05 15.41
N SER A 359 -17.33 -13.42 15.27
CA SER A 359 -16.88 -12.34 16.16
C SER A 359 -17.81 -11.12 16.12
N ASN A 360 -18.31 -10.75 14.93
CA ASN A 360 -19.27 -9.66 14.76
C ASN A 360 -20.62 -9.92 15.44
N ASN A 361 -20.95 -11.19 15.69
CA ASN A 361 -22.15 -11.63 16.37
C ASN A 361 -21.96 -11.86 17.89
N GLN A 362 -20.73 -11.75 18.42
CA GLN A 362 -20.46 -11.87 19.86
C GLN A 362 -20.94 -10.63 20.63
N GLY A 363 -21.52 -10.86 21.82
CA GLY A 363 -21.97 -9.78 22.74
C GLY A 363 -23.46 -9.44 22.68
N LEU A 364 -24.26 -10.09 21.84
CA LEU A 364 -25.70 -9.79 21.65
C LEU A 364 -26.65 -10.59 22.57
N SER A 365 -26.20 -11.02 23.75
CA SER A 365 -27.02 -11.89 24.62
C SER A 365 -28.29 -11.26 25.21
N ARG A 366 -28.56 -9.95 25.01
CA ARG A 366 -29.79 -9.34 25.56
C ARG A 366 -30.57 -8.38 24.64
N LEU A 367 -30.03 -7.91 23.52
CA LEU A 367 -30.76 -7.09 22.52
C LEU A 367 -30.17 -7.33 21.12
N ILE A 368 -30.75 -8.26 20.36
CA ILE A 368 -30.30 -8.53 18.98
C ILE A 368 -31.00 -7.53 18.06
N SER A 369 -30.25 -6.68 17.35
CA SER A 369 -30.84 -5.79 16.34
C SER A 369 -31.47 -6.60 15.19
N PRO A 370 -32.53 -6.08 14.52
CA PRO A 370 -33.10 -6.74 13.34
C PRO A 370 -32.05 -7.06 12.27
N SER A 371 -31.10 -6.14 12.05
CA SER A 371 -29.98 -6.35 11.11
C SER A 371 -29.10 -7.54 11.48
N ALA A 372 -28.86 -7.80 12.77
CA ALA A 372 -28.06 -8.93 13.23
C ALA A 372 -28.82 -10.25 13.12
N LEU A 373 -30.15 -10.26 13.31
CA LEU A 373 -30.99 -11.43 13.01
C LEU A 373 -30.96 -11.76 11.52
N ASN A 374 -31.17 -10.76 10.67
CA ASN A 374 -31.13 -10.92 9.22
C ASN A 374 -29.75 -11.40 8.74
N ALA A 375 -28.66 -10.87 9.31
CA ALA A 375 -27.30 -11.34 9.00
C ALA A 375 -27.09 -12.82 9.36
N LYS A 376 -27.65 -13.28 10.49
CA LYS A 376 -27.62 -14.70 10.86
C LYS A 376 -28.41 -15.56 9.88
N SER A 377 -29.60 -15.12 9.44
CA SER A 377 -30.40 -15.83 8.44
C SER A 377 -29.68 -15.89 7.09
N ASN A 378 -29.10 -14.78 6.64
CA ASN A 378 -28.33 -14.71 5.40
C ASN A 378 -27.09 -15.60 5.45
N ALA A 379 -26.40 -15.69 6.59
CA ALA A 379 -25.28 -16.61 6.76
C ALA A 379 -25.72 -18.08 6.64
N VAL A 380 -26.89 -18.46 7.18
CA VAL A 380 -27.45 -19.81 7.00
C VAL A 380 -27.72 -20.09 5.52
N LEU A 381 -28.31 -19.14 4.80
CA LEU A 381 -28.57 -19.29 3.36
C LEU A 381 -27.26 -19.48 2.57
N LEU A 382 -26.23 -18.71 2.89
CA LEU A 382 -24.90 -18.83 2.28
C LEU A 382 -24.31 -20.24 2.47
N HIS A 383 -24.41 -20.80 3.67
CA HIS A 383 -23.95 -22.17 3.94
C HIS A 383 -24.75 -23.22 3.17
N ASN A 384 -26.07 -23.06 3.09
CA ASN A 384 -26.92 -23.99 2.37
C ASN A 384 -26.56 -24.02 0.88
N SER A 385 -26.22 -22.87 0.27
CA SER A 385 -25.72 -22.83 -1.11
C SER A 385 -24.32 -23.44 -1.26
N ALA A 386 -23.46 -23.32 -0.24
CA ALA A 386 -22.08 -23.82 -0.29
C ALA A 386 -21.96 -25.34 -0.04
N ASN A 387 -22.95 -25.97 0.59
CA ASN A 387 -22.91 -27.40 0.94
C ASN A 387 -22.84 -28.35 -0.29
N ASN A 388 -23.12 -27.85 -1.50
CA ASN A 388 -23.04 -28.61 -2.75
C ASN A 388 -21.72 -28.41 -3.50
N THR A 389 -20.73 -27.73 -2.90
CA THR A 389 -19.49 -27.31 -3.58
C THR A 389 -18.24 -27.94 -2.97
N THR A 390 -17.19 -28.11 -3.77
CA THR A 390 -15.91 -28.67 -3.31
C THR A 390 -15.23 -27.75 -2.29
N ASP A 391 -14.31 -28.29 -1.48
CA ASP A 391 -13.59 -27.48 -0.47
C ASP A 391 -12.81 -26.30 -1.07
N VAL A 392 -12.37 -26.40 -2.33
CA VAL A 392 -11.70 -25.32 -3.06
C VAL A 392 -12.69 -24.19 -3.42
N ASP A 393 -13.91 -24.54 -3.79
CA ASP A 393 -14.95 -23.59 -4.18
C ASP A 393 -15.48 -22.75 -2.99
N LYS A 394 -15.38 -23.27 -1.76
CA LYS A 394 -15.77 -22.56 -0.53
C LYS A 394 -14.98 -21.28 -0.26
N SER A 395 -13.87 -21.08 -0.97
CA SER A 395 -12.98 -19.91 -0.88
C SER A 395 -13.15 -18.89 -2.02
N LYS A 396 -13.97 -19.19 -3.04
CA LYS A 396 -14.16 -18.35 -4.25
C LYS A 396 -15.17 -17.20 -4.10
N GLY A 397 -15.88 -17.14 -2.97
CA GLY A 397 -16.79 -16.02 -2.68
C GLY A 397 -16.05 -14.72 -2.34
N PRO A 398 -16.70 -13.54 -2.48
CA PRO A 398 -16.12 -12.26 -2.07
C PRO A 398 -15.56 -12.29 -0.63
N HIS A 399 -14.24 -12.11 -0.52
CA HIS A 399 -13.48 -12.12 0.73
C HIS A 399 -12.73 -10.78 0.90
N ILE A 400 -11.99 -10.60 2.01
CA ILE A 400 -11.17 -9.44 2.33
C ILE A 400 -10.14 -9.23 1.21
N SER A 401 -9.97 -7.98 0.79
CA SER A 401 -8.84 -7.64 -0.05
C SER A 401 -7.61 -7.35 0.81
N SER A 402 -6.67 -8.28 0.82
CA SER A 402 -5.43 -8.22 1.62
C SER A 402 -4.18 -7.98 0.79
N HIS A 403 -4.31 -7.70 -0.52
CA HIS A 403 -3.14 -7.53 -1.40
C HIS A 403 -2.23 -6.37 -0.95
N ASN A 404 -2.78 -5.34 -0.28
CA ASN A 404 -2.03 -4.23 0.32
C ASN A 404 -1.49 -4.52 1.74
N SER A 405 -1.71 -5.71 2.28
CA SER A 405 -1.24 -6.04 3.63
C SER A 405 0.27 -6.22 3.66
N VAL A 406 0.92 -5.65 4.67
CA VAL A 406 2.36 -5.75 4.92
C VAL A 406 2.61 -6.01 6.40
N ARG A 407 3.71 -6.70 6.71
CA ARG A 407 4.16 -6.88 8.10
C ARG A 407 4.99 -5.73 8.58
N ILE A 408 4.66 -5.19 9.75
CA ILE A 408 5.51 -4.21 10.42
C ILE A 408 6.60 -4.92 11.24
N LEU A 409 7.86 -4.83 10.81
CA LEU A 409 9.00 -5.48 11.50
C LEU A 409 9.30 -4.90 12.89
N ALA A 410 9.02 -3.61 13.11
CA ALA A 410 9.37 -2.89 14.32
C ALA A 410 8.31 -2.93 15.44
N GLN A 411 7.07 -3.31 15.12
CA GLN A 411 5.90 -3.23 16.02
C GLN A 411 5.12 -4.54 16.13
N ALA A 412 5.52 -5.60 15.44
CA ALA A 412 4.93 -6.92 15.63
C ALA A 412 5.25 -7.42 17.04
N ASP A 413 4.47 -7.01 18.04
CA ASP A 413 4.43 -7.68 19.35
C ASP A 413 4.02 -9.13 19.06
N PRO A 414 4.93 -10.10 19.18
CA PRO A 414 4.62 -11.50 18.87
C PRO A 414 3.41 -11.98 19.68
N LYS A 415 3.22 -11.41 20.88
CA LYS A 415 2.08 -11.68 21.75
C LYS A 415 0.78 -11.12 21.20
N ALA A 416 0.78 -9.93 20.58
CA ALA A 416 -0.42 -9.36 19.97
C ALA A 416 -0.88 -10.20 18.77
N ILE A 417 0.06 -10.61 17.90
CA ILE A 417 -0.21 -11.52 16.78
C ILE A 417 -0.79 -12.84 17.31
N GLN A 418 -0.10 -13.47 18.27
CA GLN A 418 -0.54 -14.73 18.86
C GLN A 418 -1.93 -14.62 19.50
N THR A 419 -2.20 -13.52 20.22
CA THR A 419 -3.50 -13.25 20.84
C THR A 419 -4.59 -13.11 19.78
N LYS A 420 -4.32 -12.38 18.70
CA LYS A 420 -5.29 -12.18 17.62
C LYS A 420 -5.60 -13.49 16.89
N THR A 421 -4.58 -14.28 16.61
CA THR A 421 -4.74 -15.63 16.03
C THR A 421 -5.58 -16.52 16.93
N ALA A 422 -5.27 -16.58 18.23
CA ALA A 422 -6.04 -17.37 19.19
C ALA A 422 -7.50 -16.90 19.31
N GLN A 423 -7.75 -15.58 19.22
CA GLN A 423 -9.11 -15.04 19.21
C GLN A 423 -9.90 -15.52 17.99
N LEU A 424 -9.31 -15.45 16.79
CA LEU A 424 -9.93 -15.93 15.56
C LEU A 424 -10.20 -17.44 15.63
N GLU A 425 -9.25 -18.23 16.11
CA GLU A 425 -9.42 -19.68 16.30
C GLU A 425 -10.57 -19.99 17.26
N SER A 426 -10.67 -19.28 18.39
CA SER A 426 -11.79 -19.43 19.31
C SER A 426 -13.14 -19.08 18.67
N CYS A 427 -13.18 -18.05 17.80
CA CYS A 427 -14.38 -17.71 17.06
C CYS A 427 -14.76 -18.78 16.04
N TRP A 428 -13.77 -19.33 15.32
CA TRP A 428 -13.95 -20.42 14.38
C TRP A 428 -14.51 -21.67 15.06
N GLU A 429 -13.93 -22.10 16.19
CA GLU A 429 -14.44 -23.25 16.96
C GLU A 429 -15.90 -23.06 17.39
N LYS A 430 -16.30 -21.84 17.78
CA LYS A 430 -17.69 -21.53 18.12
C LYS A 430 -18.60 -21.65 16.89
N ALA A 431 -18.17 -21.16 15.73
CA ALA A 431 -18.91 -21.27 14.48
C ALA A 431 -19.11 -22.76 14.10
N GLN A 432 -18.04 -23.57 14.21
CA GLN A 432 -18.08 -25.01 13.94
C GLN A 432 -19.07 -25.73 14.87
N ARG A 433 -19.04 -25.44 16.19
CA ARG A 433 -20.01 -25.99 17.16
C ARG A 433 -21.45 -25.64 16.80
N ARG A 434 -21.72 -24.40 16.36
CA ARG A 434 -23.07 -23.98 15.93
C ARG A 434 -23.52 -24.69 14.66
N SER A 435 -22.62 -24.90 13.70
CA SER A 435 -22.90 -25.66 12.49
C SER A 435 -23.26 -27.11 12.82
N HIS A 436 -22.46 -27.77 13.66
CA HIS A 436 -22.69 -29.14 14.11
C HIS A 436 -24.02 -29.31 14.86
N ASN A 437 -24.37 -28.35 15.72
CA ASN A 437 -25.66 -28.35 16.41
C ASN A 437 -26.86 -28.21 15.45
N ARG A 438 -26.68 -27.55 14.29
CA ARG A 438 -27.73 -27.40 13.26
C ARG A 438 -27.87 -28.63 12.38
N SER A 439 -26.77 -29.31 12.05
CA SER A 439 -26.80 -30.49 11.17
C SER A 439 -27.31 -31.75 11.87
N GLY A 440 -27.48 -31.74 13.20
CA GLY A 440 -28.02 -32.86 13.96
C GLY A 440 -27.12 -34.11 13.95
N SER A 441 -25.90 -34.03 13.39
CA SER A 441 -24.96 -35.15 13.35
C SER A 441 -24.47 -35.42 14.79
N ARG A 442 -24.71 -36.63 15.31
CA ARG A 442 -24.19 -37.10 16.61
C ARG A 442 -22.83 -37.80 16.50
N GLY A 443 -22.11 -37.61 15.40
CA GLY A 443 -20.81 -38.22 15.15
C GLY A 443 -19.67 -37.31 15.59
N GLY A 444 -19.02 -37.64 16.70
CA GLY A 444 -17.73 -37.07 17.11
C GLY A 444 -16.62 -37.46 16.13
N GLY A 445 -16.67 -36.95 14.91
CA GLY A 445 -15.55 -36.96 13.99
C GLY A 445 -14.66 -35.78 14.32
N ASN A 446 -13.50 -36.05 14.91
CA ASN A 446 -12.44 -35.08 15.14
C ASN A 446 -11.91 -34.59 13.78
N THR A 447 -12.67 -33.76 13.07
CA THR A 447 -12.17 -32.99 11.93
C THR A 447 -11.37 -31.82 12.49
N LYS A 448 -10.25 -32.16 13.14
CA LYS A 448 -9.11 -31.25 13.16
C LYS A 448 -8.77 -31.07 11.69
N GLU A 449 -9.21 -29.95 11.10
CA GLU A 449 -8.65 -29.53 9.83
C GLU A 449 -7.13 -29.64 9.94
N ASP A 450 -6.54 -30.30 8.95
CA ASP A 450 -5.08 -30.44 8.84
C ASP A 450 -4.44 -29.05 9.04
N PRO A 451 -3.47 -28.89 9.97
CA PRO A 451 -2.73 -27.63 10.16
C PRO A 451 -2.22 -27.02 8.84
N SER A 452 -1.92 -27.86 7.83
CA SER A 452 -1.54 -27.43 6.48
C SER A 452 -2.62 -26.58 5.78
N ARG A 453 -3.90 -26.82 6.06
CA ARG A 453 -5.05 -26.09 5.49
C ARG A 453 -5.21 -24.69 6.07
N LYS A 454 -4.85 -24.48 7.35
CA LYS A 454 -4.83 -23.14 7.96
C LYS A 454 -3.80 -22.22 7.29
N THR A 455 -2.67 -22.76 6.85
CA THR A 455 -1.62 -22.02 6.12
C THR A 455 -2.01 -21.68 4.69
N VAL A 456 -2.71 -22.56 3.97
CA VAL A 456 -3.12 -22.32 2.57
C VAL A 456 -4.23 -21.27 2.45
N TYR A 457 -5.13 -21.19 3.45
CA TYR A 457 -6.31 -20.29 3.41
C TYR A 457 -6.25 -19.15 4.43
N SER A 458 -5.06 -18.77 4.88
CA SER A 458 -4.88 -17.53 5.64
C SER A 458 -5.05 -16.33 4.69
N PRO A 459 -5.82 -15.28 5.03
CA PRO A 459 -5.93 -14.08 4.19
C PRO A 459 -4.57 -13.37 4.01
N TYR A 460 -3.57 -13.70 4.83
CA TYR A 460 -2.19 -13.21 4.80
C TYR A 460 -1.19 -14.30 4.39
N ALA A 461 -1.64 -15.37 3.75
CA ALA A 461 -0.73 -16.37 3.20
C ALA A 461 0.23 -15.65 2.25
N ARG A 462 1.52 -15.66 2.59
CA ARG A 462 2.56 -15.13 1.71
C ARG A 462 2.60 -16.01 0.49
N ASP A 463 2.65 -15.39 -0.68
CA ASP A 463 3.04 -16.10 -1.87
C ASP A 463 4.43 -16.71 -1.60
N PRO A 464 4.56 -18.05 -1.61
CA PRO A 464 5.83 -18.71 -1.36
C PRO A 464 6.90 -18.34 -2.40
N GLU A 465 6.51 -17.80 -3.56
CA GLU A 465 7.42 -17.38 -4.64
C GLU A 465 8.04 -15.99 -4.39
N ILE A 466 7.47 -15.18 -3.49
CA ILE A 466 8.02 -13.86 -3.15
C ILE A 466 9.03 -13.98 -2.00
N HIS A 467 10.29 -14.26 -2.36
CA HIS A 467 11.38 -14.34 -1.38
C HIS A 467 11.98 -12.96 -1.05
N ARG A 468 11.95 -12.57 0.24
CA ARG A 468 12.39 -11.23 0.71
C ARG A 468 13.83 -10.86 0.37
N GLU A 469 14.70 -11.85 0.19
CA GLU A 469 16.13 -11.62 -0.06
C GLU A 469 16.45 -11.36 -1.54
N ILE A 470 15.49 -11.60 -2.45
CA ILE A 470 15.66 -11.34 -3.88
C ILE A 470 15.62 -9.83 -4.15
N TYR A 471 14.71 -9.12 -3.47
CA TYR A 471 14.37 -7.75 -3.82
C TYR A 471 15.18 -6.71 -3.03
N PRO A 472 15.47 -5.53 -3.63
CA PRO A 472 16.15 -4.40 -2.98
C PRO A 472 15.46 -3.90 -1.70
N CYS A 473 14.14 -3.95 -1.70
CA CYS A 473 13.28 -3.70 -0.56
C CYS A 473 12.35 -4.90 -0.43
N ASN A 474 12.10 -5.34 0.80
CA ASN A 474 11.18 -6.45 1.04
C ASN A 474 9.74 -6.02 0.69
N PRO A 475 9.14 -6.55 -0.38
CA PRO A 475 7.81 -6.10 -0.84
C PRO A 475 6.68 -6.50 0.11
N ALA A 476 6.92 -7.44 1.04
CA ALA A 476 5.96 -7.97 1.98
C ALA A 476 6.03 -7.34 3.39
N CYS A 477 7.02 -6.47 3.64
CA CYS A 477 7.23 -5.87 4.96
C CYS A 477 7.45 -4.36 4.86
N VAL A 478 7.13 -3.66 5.95
CA VAL A 478 7.51 -2.26 6.13
C VAL A 478 8.21 -2.10 7.47
N ASN A 479 9.30 -1.35 7.50
CA ASN A 479 9.96 -0.94 8.73
C ASN A 479 9.49 0.47 9.12
N ILE A 480 9.02 0.63 10.36
CA ILE A 480 8.58 1.94 10.91
C ILE A 480 9.25 2.30 12.24
N SER A 481 10.37 1.65 12.58
CA SER A 481 11.23 2.09 13.70
C SER A 481 11.54 3.59 13.61
N ALA A 482 11.86 4.22 14.75
CA ALA A 482 12.33 5.60 14.73
C ALA A 482 13.57 5.71 13.82
N GLY A 483 13.52 6.64 12.86
CA GLY A 483 14.62 6.85 11.92
C GLY A 483 14.60 5.96 10.68
N VAL A 484 13.51 5.25 10.35
CA VAL A 484 13.32 4.55 9.07
C VAL A 484 12.12 5.07 8.26
N ALA A 485 11.92 4.62 7.02
CA ALA A 485 10.96 5.12 6.02
C ALA A 485 9.66 5.77 6.55
N GLY A 486 8.88 5.06 7.38
CA GLY A 486 7.58 5.52 7.87
C GLY A 486 7.63 6.52 9.04
N ASN A 487 8.80 6.72 9.65
CA ASN A 487 9.01 7.49 10.87
C ASN A 487 10.42 8.09 10.89
N CYS A 488 10.86 8.60 9.75
CA CYS A 488 12.23 9.01 9.54
C CYS A 488 12.57 10.32 10.26
N ILE A 489 11.61 11.21 10.52
CA ILE A 489 11.86 12.46 11.24
C ILE A 489 11.41 12.38 12.70
N SER A 490 12.31 12.69 13.62
CA SER A 490 12.08 12.72 15.06
C SER A 490 10.91 13.64 15.43
N GLY A 491 10.05 13.17 16.34
CA GLY A 491 8.88 13.90 16.80
C GLY A 491 7.63 13.71 15.95
N THR A 492 7.69 13.02 14.81
CA THR A 492 6.50 12.72 13.97
C THR A 492 5.81 11.40 14.31
N GLN A 493 6.28 10.73 15.35
CA GLN A 493 5.77 9.44 15.84
C GLN A 493 4.28 9.53 16.17
N GLY A 494 3.47 8.60 15.63
CA GLY A 494 2.03 8.55 15.89
C GLY A 494 1.18 9.57 15.14
N VAL A 495 1.77 10.38 14.26
CA VAL A 495 1.01 11.27 13.36
C VAL A 495 0.72 10.53 12.06
N ASP A 496 -0.55 10.37 11.73
CA ASP A 496 -0.99 9.84 10.44
C ASP A 496 -0.78 10.88 9.32
N LEU A 497 -0.35 10.44 8.14
CA LEU A 497 0.15 11.31 7.06
C LEU A 497 -0.91 11.80 6.08
N ALA A 498 -2.07 11.16 6.03
CA ALA A 498 -3.17 11.56 5.17
C ALA A 498 -4.51 11.23 5.84
N GLN A 499 -5.39 12.23 5.93
CA GLN A 499 -6.77 12.07 6.40
C GLN A 499 -7.65 11.28 5.41
N GLY A 500 -7.12 10.99 4.21
CA GLY A 500 -7.82 10.33 3.11
C GLY A 500 -7.42 8.89 2.79
N ALA A 501 -6.44 8.31 3.48
CA ALA A 501 -6.15 6.88 3.29
C ALA A 501 -7.26 6.04 3.93
N CYS A 502 -7.86 5.11 3.18
CA CYS A 502 -9.00 4.30 3.65
C CYS A 502 -8.76 3.56 4.96
N VAL A 503 -7.49 3.33 5.37
CA VAL A 503 -7.14 2.60 6.60
C VAL A 503 -6.38 3.48 7.61
N SER A 504 -6.26 4.79 7.37
CA SER A 504 -5.64 5.73 8.31
C SER A 504 -6.69 6.27 9.28
N GLY A 505 -6.55 5.91 10.56
CA GLY A 505 -7.45 6.37 11.60
C GLY A 505 -7.00 7.72 12.15
N THR A 506 -7.63 8.83 11.75
CA THR A 506 -7.27 10.14 12.29
C THR A 506 -7.63 10.24 13.78
N MET A 507 -6.69 10.67 14.62
CA MET A 507 -6.97 11.07 15.99
C MET A 507 -7.93 12.28 16.01
N ALA A 508 -9.17 12.07 16.47
CA ALA A 508 -9.98 13.19 16.96
C ALA A 508 -9.41 13.68 18.31
N PRO A 509 -9.49 14.98 18.64
CA PRO A 509 -9.02 15.51 19.92
C PRO A 509 -9.90 14.95 21.05
N GLN A 510 -9.47 13.87 21.70
CA GLN A 510 -10.17 13.36 22.87
C GLN A 510 -9.81 14.18 24.10
N THR A 511 -10.84 14.83 24.64
CA THR A 511 -10.90 15.26 26.04
C THR A 511 -10.46 14.11 26.95
N ARG A 512 -9.51 14.40 27.86
CA ARG A 512 -8.91 13.51 28.86
C ARG A 512 -9.86 12.39 29.34
N SER A 513 -9.75 11.21 28.74
CA SER A 513 -10.12 9.95 29.37
C SER A 513 -9.00 8.95 29.14
N LYS A 514 -8.66 8.19 30.19
CA LYS A 514 -7.50 7.29 30.24
C LYS A 514 -7.74 6.06 29.34
N GLY A 515 -7.51 6.19 28.05
CA GLY A 515 -7.36 5.09 27.10
C GLY A 515 -6.05 5.25 26.35
N LYS A 516 -5.15 4.25 26.41
CA LYS A 516 -3.91 4.25 25.62
C LYS A 516 -4.28 4.11 24.13
N SER A 517 -4.10 5.17 23.35
CA SER A 517 -4.26 5.15 21.89
C SER A 517 -2.98 4.62 21.24
N PHE A 518 -3.10 3.56 20.44
CA PHE A 518 -2.03 2.87 19.71
C PHE A 518 -2.14 3.13 18.18
N CYS A 519 -2.38 4.39 17.79
CA CYS A 519 -2.48 4.76 16.37
C CYS A 519 -1.11 5.24 15.87
N SER A 520 -0.47 4.45 15.00
CA SER A 520 0.69 4.87 14.21
C SER A 520 0.55 4.25 12.82
N GLY A 521 0.01 4.99 11.85
CA GLY A 521 -0.14 4.57 10.46
C GLY A 521 1.21 4.43 9.73
N ILE A 522 1.27 3.46 8.82
CA ILE A 522 2.34 3.29 7.84
C ILE A 522 2.07 4.29 6.71
N ALA A 523 3.12 4.88 6.16
CA ALA A 523 3.02 5.70 4.96
C ALA A 523 2.82 4.80 3.73
N GLY A 524 1.65 4.88 3.08
CA GLY A 524 1.49 4.49 1.68
C GLY A 524 2.37 5.37 0.80
N CYS A 525 3.16 4.74 -0.07
CA CYS A 525 4.01 5.46 -1.02
C CYS A 525 3.32 5.74 -2.35
N GLY A 526 2.03 5.43 -2.49
CA GLY A 526 1.25 5.78 -3.67
C GLY A 526 0.45 7.06 -3.49
N MET A 527 0.97 8.19 -3.97
CA MET A 527 0.10 9.16 -4.63
C MET A 527 0.50 9.07 -6.10
N SER A 528 -0.29 8.33 -6.89
CA SER A 528 -0.22 8.42 -8.33
C SER A 528 -0.98 9.70 -8.70
N LEU A 529 -0.23 10.76 -8.97
CA LEU A 529 -0.70 11.90 -9.75
C LEU A 529 0.01 11.87 -11.10
#